data_AF-A0A191UGG6-F1
#
_entry.id   AF-A0A191UGG6-F1
#
_cell.length_a   1.000
_cell.length_b   1.000
_cell.length_c   1.000
_cell.angle_alpha   90.00
_cell.angle_beta   90.00
_cell.angle_gamma   90.00
#
_symmetry.space_group_name_H-M   'P 1'
#
loop_
_entity.id
_entity.type
_entity.pdbx_description
1 polymer ?
#
loop_
_entity_poly.entity_id
_entity_poly.type
_entity_poly.pdbx_seq_one_letter_code
_entity_poly.pdbx_strand_id
1 'polypeptide(L)'
;MQTGNLSKPFSVDVFSDRKPLNGSPWLRIGEFDEVGEAVEACKKVVDEFLSKQRPKLKSAEDLQFDYLNYGPVPCIIGAENPKTFEFYEYLNRRCIELGQQ
;
A
#
# COMPACT_ATOMS: atom_id res chain seq x y z
N MET A 1 7.68 19.97 32.42
CA MET A 1 7.79 19.86 30.95
C MET A 1 7.37 18.44 30.59
N GLN A 2 6.10 18.25 30.20
CA GLN A 2 5.64 16.95 29.70
C GLN A 2 5.87 16.97 28.19
N THR A 3 6.83 16.18 27.71
CA THR A 3 6.92 15.80 26.30
C THR A 3 5.74 14.88 26.02
N GLY A 4 4.60 15.45 25.64
CA GLY A 4 3.46 14.70 25.16
C GLY A 4 3.92 13.85 23.97
N ASN A 5 3.79 12.54 24.10
CA ASN A 5 4.00 11.62 23.01
C ASN A 5 2.87 11.86 21.99
N LEU A 6 3.08 12.79 21.06
CA LEU A 6 2.13 13.09 19.99
C LEU A 6 2.23 11.95 18.98
N SER A 7 1.62 10.80 19.28
CA SER A 7 1.42 9.76 18.29
C SER A 7 0.57 10.34 17.18
N LYS A 8 1.05 10.27 15.94
CA LYS A 8 0.28 10.73 14.80
C LYS A 8 -1.02 9.92 14.66
N PRO A 9 -2.13 10.54 14.22
CA PRO A 9 -3.44 9.90 14.17
C PRO A 9 -3.55 8.77 13.15
N PHE A 10 -2.68 8.75 12.14
CA PHE A 10 -2.65 7.71 11.11
C PHE A 10 -1.28 7.04 11.03
N SER A 11 -1.26 5.74 10.78
CA SER A 11 -0.07 5.02 10.34
C SER A 11 -0.39 4.12 9.17
N VAL A 12 0.62 3.81 8.35
CA VAL A 12 0.47 2.81 7.29
C VAL A 12 1.38 1.63 7.59
N ASP A 13 0.77 0.47 7.70
CA ASP A 13 1.46 -0.80 7.86
C ASP A 13 1.29 -1.61 6.57
N VAL A 14 2.34 -2.30 6.15
CA VAL A 14 2.36 -3.12 4.93
C VAL A 14 2.54 -4.58 5.33
N PHE A 15 1.59 -5.41 4.91
CA PHE A 15 1.73 -6.85 4.98
C PHE A 15 2.59 -7.36 3.81
N SER A 16 3.55 -8.23 4.12
CA SER A 16 4.30 -9.00 3.12
C SER A 16 4.63 -10.39 3.65
N ASP A 17 4.30 -11.39 2.84
CA ASP A 17 4.62 -12.80 3.05
C ASP A 17 6.11 -13.14 2.81
N ARG A 18 6.89 -12.18 2.27
CA ARG A 18 8.33 -12.34 1.99
C ARG A 18 9.24 -12.03 3.18
N LYS A 19 8.67 -11.79 4.37
CA LYS A 19 9.43 -11.47 5.59
C LYS A 19 9.95 -12.73 6.31
N PRO A 20 11.07 -12.64 7.06
CA PRO A 20 11.57 -13.74 7.88
C PRO A 20 10.53 -14.20 8.92
N LEU A 21 10.43 -15.51 9.14
CA LEU A 21 9.44 -16.17 10.02
C LEU A 21 9.51 -15.76 11.50
N ASN A 22 10.55 -15.03 11.92
CA ASN A 22 10.80 -14.67 13.33
C ASN A 22 10.30 -13.27 13.72
N GLY A 23 9.47 -12.62 12.89
CA GLY A 23 8.88 -11.31 13.17
C GLY A 23 7.46 -11.16 12.66
N SER A 24 6.82 -10.03 12.98
CA SER A 24 5.51 -9.68 12.40
C SER A 24 5.63 -9.57 10.87
N PRO A 25 4.66 -10.11 10.10
CA PRO A 25 4.60 -9.91 8.65
C PRO A 25 4.19 -8.48 8.28
N TRP A 26 3.73 -7.70 9.26
CA TRP A 26 3.39 -6.29 9.13
C TRP A 26 4.59 -5.40 9.43
N LEU A 27 4.91 -4.52 8.50
CA LEU A 27 5.92 -3.48 8.66
C LEU A 27 5.27 -2.10 8.60
N ARG A 28 5.44 -1.30 9.64
CA ARG A 28 5.10 0.12 9.57
C ARG A 28 6.02 0.85 8.60
N ILE A 29 5.43 1.54 7.63
CA ILE A 29 6.16 2.31 6.61
C ILE A 29 6.03 3.83 6.80
N GLY A 30 5.13 4.28 7.67
CA GLY A 30 4.98 5.70 7.97
C GLY A 30 3.91 6.02 9.00
N GLU A 31 3.98 7.23 9.52
CA GLU A 31 3.02 7.84 10.45
C GLU A 31 2.67 9.24 9.93
N PHE A 32 1.39 9.59 9.92
CA PHE A 32 0.84 10.71 9.15
C PHE A 32 -0.18 11.50 9.97
N ASP A 33 -0.19 12.82 9.77
CA ASP A 33 -1.12 13.72 10.45
C ASP A 33 -2.46 13.79 9.71
N GLU A 34 -2.42 13.60 8.39
CA GLU A 34 -3.60 13.64 7.53
C GLU A 34 -3.86 12.28 6.86
N VAL A 35 -5.13 11.92 6.73
CA VAL A 35 -5.54 10.70 6.03
C VAL A 35 -5.07 10.69 4.57
N GLY A 36 -5.02 11.86 3.92
CA GLY A 36 -4.55 11.99 2.54
C GLY A 36 -3.10 11.54 2.36
N GLU A 37 -2.22 11.88 3.30
CA GLU A 37 -0.82 11.44 3.28
C GLU A 37 -0.69 9.93 3.44
N ALA A 38 -1.50 9.33 4.32
CA ALA A 38 -1.56 7.88 4.48
C ALA A 38 -2.06 7.18 3.21
N VAL A 39 -3.06 7.76 2.53
CA VAL A 39 -3.55 7.26 1.23
C VAL A 39 -2.48 7.33 0.15
N GLU A 40 -1.74 8.44 0.05
CA GLU A 40 -0.63 8.54 -0.91
C GLU A 40 0.49 7.53 -0.61
N ALA A 41 0.76 7.24 0.67
CA ALA A 41 1.69 6.18 1.04
C ALA A 41 1.20 4.78 0.58
N CYS A 42 -0.09 4.47 0.71
CA CYS A 42 -0.66 3.22 0.19
C CYS A 42 -0.54 3.12 -1.34
N LYS A 43 -0.84 4.21 -2.06
CA LYS A 43 -0.72 4.27 -3.53
C LYS A 43 0.72 4.02 -3.97
N LYS A 44 1.68 4.63 -3.29
CA LYS A 44 3.12 4.46 -3.58
C LYS A 44 3.56 3.00 -3.45
N VAL A 45 3.08 2.28 -2.44
CA VAL A 45 3.35 0.84 -2.29
C VAL A 45 2.89 0.04 -3.50
N VAL A 46 1.68 0.34 -4.00
CA VAL A 46 1.12 -0.30 -5.19
C VAL A 46 1.94 0.04 -6.44
N ASP A 47 2.18 1.33 -6.65
CA ASP A 47 2.92 1.85 -7.80
C ASP A 47 4.34 1.28 -7.89
N GLU A 48 5.06 1.19 -6.77
CA GLU A 48 6.42 0.64 -6.73
C GLU A 48 6.48 -0.85 -7.08
N PHE A 49 5.44 -1.61 -6.73
CA PHE A 49 5.37 -3.02 -7.14
C PHE A 49 5.08 -3.12 -8.64
N LEU A 50 4.03 -2.44 -9.11
CA LEU A 50 3.62 -2.51 -10.51
C LEU A 50 4.70 -1.99 -11.46
N SER A 51 5.43 -0.92 -11.09
CA SER A 51 6.52 -0.38 -11.91
C SER A 51 7.68 -1.37 -12.09
N LYS A 52 7.94 -2.22 -11.08
CA LYS A 52 8.98 -3.27 -11.15
C LYS A 52 8.55 -4.46 -12.01
N GLN A 53 7.25 -4.73 -12.10
CA GLN A 53 6.72 -5.87 -12.85
C GLN A 53 6.35 -5.52 -14.29
N ARG A 54 6.04 -4.25 -14.58
CA ARG A 54 5.64 -3.78 -15.91
C ARG A 54 6.59 -4.20 -17.04
N PRO A 55 7.93 -4.20 -16.90
CA PRO A 55 8.81 -4.68 -17.97
C PRO A 55 8.65 -6.16 -18.30
N LYS A 56 8.10 -6.96 -17.37
CA LYS A 56 7.91 -8.41 -17.50
C LYS A 56 6.48 -8.78 -17.92
N LEU A 57 5.49 -8.01 -17.46
CA LEU A 57 4.06 -8.30 -17.63
C LEU A 57 3.42 -7.30 -18.59
N LYS A 58 2.74 -7.82 -19.61
CA LYS A 58 2.29 -7.01 -20.75
C LYS A 58 0.84 -6.55 -20.66
N SER A 59 -0.03 -7.26 -19.94
CA SER A 59 -1.46 -6.92 -19.81
C SER A 59 -1.81 -6.38 -18.42
N ALA A 60 -2.97 -5.74 -18.32
CA ALA A 60 -3.53 -5.29 -17.04
C ALA A 60 -3.90 -6.48 -16.15
N GLU A 61 -4.40 -7.55 -16.76
CA GLU A 61 -4.78 -8.80 -16.09
C GLU A 61 -3.56 -9.48 -15.47
N ASP A 62 -2.44 -9.55 -16.20
CA ASP A 62 -1.19 -10.13 -15.69
C ASP A 62 -0.67 -9.33 -14.49
N LEU A 63 -0.69 -7.99 -14.59
CA LEU A 63 -0.26 -7.10 -13.52
C LEU A 63 -1.14 -7.24 -12.27
N GLN A 64 -2.46 -7.32 -12.44
CA GLN A 64 -3.40 -7.52 -11.35
C GLN A 64 -3.21 -8.89 -10.71
N PHE A 65 -3.05 -9.95 -11.52
CA PHE A 65 -2.81 -11.30 -11.02
C PHE A 65 -1.51 -11.37 -10.21
N ASP A 66 -0.40 -10.84 -10.73
CA ASP A 66 0.88 -10.84 -10.03
C ASP A 66 0.81 -10.06 -8.72
N TYR A 67 0.12 -8.91 -8.71
CA TYR A 67 -0.10 -8.14 -7.50
C TYR A 67 -0.90 -8.93 -6.45
N LEU A 68 -2.04 -9.52 -6.83
CA LEU A 68 -2.89 -10.22 -5.87
C LEU A 68 -2.22 -11.47 -5.28
N ASN A 69 -1.25 -12.06 -5.98
CA ASN A 69 -0.50 -13.22 -5.49
C ASN A 69 0.74 -12.83 -4.69
N TYR A 70 1.41 -11.73 -5.04
CA TYR A 70 2.77 -11.46 -4.56
C TYR A 70 3.02 -10.02 -4.11
N GLY A 71 2.03 -9.15 -4.28
CA GLY A 71 2.10 -7.74 -3.97
C GLY A 71 1.97 -7.47 -2.47
N PRO A 72 2.66 -6.43 -1.97
CA PRO A 72 2.45 -5.96 -0.61
C PRO A 72 1.02 -5.42 -0.40
N VAL A 73 0.44 -5.62 0.77
CA VAL A 73 -0.90 -5.08 1.08
C VAL A 73 -0.77 -3.95 2.12
N PRO A 74 -0.89 -2.67 1.72
CA PRO A 74 -0.87 -1.56 2.64
C PRO A 74 -2.22 -1.43 3.38
N CYS A 75 -2.15 -1.08 4.65
CA CYS A 75 -3.30 -0.88 5.54
C CYS A 75 -3.12 0.42 6.32
N ILE A 76 -4.11 1.30 6.26
CA ILE A 76 -4.15 2.52 7.06
C ILE A 76 -4.75 2.17 8.43
N ILE A 77 -4.02 2.50 9.49
CA ILE A 77 -4.44 2.34 10.88
C ILE A 77 -4.69 3.74 11.45
N GLY A 78 -5.89 3.97 11.98
CA GLY A 78 -6.29 5.25 12.57
C GLY A 78 -7.74 5.23 13.05
N ALA A 79 -8.12 6.22 13.87
CA ALA A 79 -9.45 6.28 14.50
C ALA A 79 -10.60 6.53 13.49
N GLU A 80 -10.29 7.13 12.34
CA GLU A 80 -11.23 7.27 11.23
C GLU A 80 -10.95 6.16 10.22
N ASN A 81 -11.85 5.17 10.15
CA ASN A 81 -11.77 4.10 9.17
C ASN A 81 -11.93 4.72 7.77
N PRO A 82 -10.86 4.82 6.96
CA PRO A 82 -10.91 5.59 5.74
C PRO A 82 -11.64 4.77 4.68
N LYS A 83 -12.96 4.94 4.59
CA LYS A 83 -13.70 4.79 3.32
C LYS A 83 -13.12 5.66 2.19
N THR A 84 -12.13 6.51 2.49
CA THR A 84 -11.41 7.37 1.57
C THR A 84 -10.45 6.63 0.64
N PHE A 85 -10.09 5.36 0.89
CA PHE A 85 -9.22 4.61 -0.02
C PHE A 85 -9.67 3.17 -0.26
N GLU A 86 -10.31 2.98 -1.40
CA GLU A 86 -10.66 1.67 -1.94
C GLU A 86 -9.44 1.07 -2.65
N PHE A 87 -8.63 0.32 -1.88
CA PHE A 87 -7.37 -0.27 -2.33
C PHE A 87 -7.52 -1.07 -3.64
N TYR A 88 -8.52 -1.94 -3.73
CA TYR A 88 -8.72 -2.79 -4.91
C TYR A 88 -9.17 -2.00 -6.13
N GLU A 89 -9.95 -0.93 -5.94
CA GLU A 89 -10.35 -0.03 -7.03
C GLU A 89 -9.12 0.70 -7.59
N TYR A 90 -8.26 1.23 -6.70
CA TYR A 90 -7.03 1.88 -7.10
C TYR A 90 -6.08 0.92 -7.83
N LEU A 91 -5.88 -0.29 -7.30
CA LEU A 91 -5.07 -1.34 -7.94
C LEU A 91 -5.58 -1.64 -9.36
N ASN A 92 -6.88 -1.88 -9.50
CA ASN A 92 -7.49 -2.19 -10.79
C ASN A 92 -7.29 -1.05 -11.80
N ARG A 93 -7.59 0.19 -11.39
CA ARG A 93 -7.40 1.37 -12.24
C ARG A 93 -5.94 1.48 -12.68
N ARG A 94 -4.99 1.27 -11.77
CA ARG A 94 -3.57 1.39 -12.07
C ARG A 94 -3.06 0.31 -13.02
N CYS A 95 -3.53 -0.92 -12.88
CA CYS A 95 -3.21 -2.00 -13.82
C CYS A 95 -3.73 -1.69 -15.23
N ILE A 96 -4.95 -1.14 -15.36
CA ILE A 96 -5.52 -0.74 -16.67
C ILE A 96 -4.68 0.38 -17.31
N GLU A 97 -4.36 1.43 -16.56
CA GLU A 97 -3.53 2.55 -17.04
C GLU A 97 -2.16 2.09 -17.56
N LEU A 98 -1.55 1.11 -16.89
CA LEU A 98 -0.25 0.57 -17.27
C LEU A 98 -0.36 -0.43 -18.43
N GLY A 99 -1.43 -1.22 -18.50
CA GLY A 99 -1.65 -2.22 -19.56
C GLY A 99 -2.02 -1.64 -20.92
N GLN A 100 -2.45 -0.37 -20.98
CA GLN A 100 -2.79 0.35 -22.22
C GLN A 100 -1.59 1.03 -22.92
N GLN A 101 -0.42 1.07 -22.28
CA GLN A 101 0.81 1.69 -22.82
C GLN A 101 1.69 0.68 -23.55
#